data_AF-A0A6B2X1G0-F1
#
_entry.id   AF-A0A6B2X1G0-F1
#
_cell.length_a   1.000
_cell.length_b   1.000
_cell.length_c   1.000
_cell.angle_alpha   90.00
_cell.angle_beta   90.00
_cell.angle_gamma   90.00
#
_symmetry.space_group_name_H-M   'P 1'
#
loop_
_entity.id
_entity.type
_entity.pdbx_description
1 polymer ?
#
loop_
_entity_poly.entity_id
_entity_poly.type
_entity_poly.pdbx_seq_one_letter_code
_entity_poly.pdbx_strand_id
1 'polypeptide(L)'
;MNSPEPGTEQADAARLLDLVRSFVTTHVSWKPLFIGAVITGDDRARLYFRSPERDRTYGVDVLISRAGPGLLGALVSPVFLANEHLHRPSGDPHCDVVVDLTGC
;
A
#
# COMPACT_ATOMS: atom_id res chain seq x y z
N MET A 1 -5.73 -6.00 24.41
CA MET A 1 -5.52 -5.21 23.19
C MET A 1 -5.33 -3.78 23.67
N ASN A 2 -4.10 -3.26 23.68
CA ASN A 2 -3.88 -1.86 24.03
C ASN A 2 -4.26 -1.03 22.80
N SER A 3 -5.18 -0.08 22.96
CA SER A 3 -5.39 0.93 21.93
C SER A 3 -4.12 1.77 21.81
N PRO A 4 -3.70 2.14 20.58
CA PRO A 4 -2.56 3.02 20.39
C PRO A 4 -2.77 4.34 21.11
N GLU A 5 -1.69 4.93 21.61
CA GLU A 5 -1.74 6.26 22.20
C GLU A 5 -2.16 7.28 21.12
N PRO A 6 -3.08 8.21 21.42
CA PRO A 6 -3.71 9.08 20.42
C PRO A 6 -2.71 9.95 19.61
N GLY A 7 -1.52 10.20 20.14
CA GLY A 7 -0.46 10.91 19.41
C GLY A 7 0.20 10.10 18.30
N THR A 8 0.27 8.78 18.46
CA THR A 8 0.91 7.87 17.49
C THR A 8 0.02 7.67 16.26
N GLU A 9 -1.29 7.46 16.48
CA GLU A 9 -2.26 7.31 15.40
C GLU A 9 -2.34 8.57 14.51
N GLN A 10 -2.25 9.75 15.11
CA GLN A 10 -2.25 11.02 14.37
C GLN A 10 -0.98 11.20 13.52
N ALA A 11 0.18 10.78 14.03
CA ALA A 11 1.43 10.83 13.28
C ALA A 11 1.45 9.82 12.11
N ASP A 12 0.93 8.62 12.34
CA ASP A 12 0.82 7.58 11.31
C ASP A 12 -0.17 7.98 10.21
N ALA A 13 -1.31 8.56 10.59
CA ALA A 13 -2.28 9.11 9.63
C ALA A 13 -1.68 10.24 8.78
N ALA A 14 -0.91 11.15 9.39
CA ALA A 14 -0.24 12.22 8.65
C ALA A 14 0.77 11.68 7.63
N ARG A 15 1.59 10.71 8.02
CA ARG A 15 2.55 10.05 7.12
C ARG A 15 1.84 9.29 5.99
N LEU A 16 0.77 8.57 6.31
CA LEU A 16 -0.04 7.88 5.33
C LEU A 16 -0.65 8.86 4.31
N LEU A 17 -1.11 10.03 4.75
CA LEU A 17 -1.63 11.07 3.85
C LEU A 17 -0.55 11.60 2.90
N ASP A 18 0.68 11.79 3.36
CA ASP A 18 1.79 12.22 2.50
C ASP A 18 2.15 11.14 1.44
N LEU A 19 2.10 9.86 1.83
CA LEU A 19 2.20 8.72 0.91
C LEU A 19 1.10 8.73 -0.15
N VAL A 20 -0.16 8.85 0.28
CA VAL A 20 -1.31 8.91 -0.62
C VAL A 20 -1.18 10.09 -1.58
N ARG A 21 -0.81 11.28 -1.09
CA ARG A 21 -0.56 12.46 -1.92
C ARG A 21 0.50 12.19 -2.98
N SER A 22 1.55 11.46 -2.64
CA SER A 22 2.61 11.10 -3.58
C SER A 22 2.10 10.21 -4.71
N PHE A 23 1.28 9.20 -4.42
CA PHE A 23 0.70 8.33 -5.44
C PHE A 23 -0.30 9.06 -6.34
N VAL A 24 -1.14 9.94 -5.78
CA VAL A 24 -2.13 10.70 -6.55
C VAL A 24 -1.46 11.70 -7.48
N THR A 25 -0.46 12.44 -7.00
CA THR A 25 0.19 13.50 -7.79
C THR A 25 1.12 12.96 -8.88
N THR A 26 1.61 11.72 -8.76
CA THR A 26 2.55 11.11 -9.71
C THR A 26 1.91 10.07 -10.64
N HIS A 27 0.57 9.92 -10.57
CA HIS A 27 -0.14 8.92 -11.36
C HIS A 27 -0.13 9.25 -12.86
N VAL A 28 0.06 8.19 -13.67
CA VAL A 28 -0.08 8.20 -15.12
C VAL A 28 -0.81 6.91 -15.54
N SER A 29 -1.57 6.96 -16.62
CA SER A 29 -2.56 5.92 -16.98
C SER A 29 -2.00 4.51 -17.17
N TRP A 30 -0.72 4.36 -17.50
CA TRP A 30 -0.05 3.06 -17.69
C TRP A 30 0.52 2.47 -16.39
N LYS A 31 0.47 3.19 -15.27
CA LYS A 31 0.91 2.71 -13.96
C LYS A 31 -0.27 2.19 -13.13
N PRO A 32 -0.02 1.35 -12.11
CA PRO A 32 -1.04 0.96 -11.15
C PRO A 32 -1.75 2.18 -10.56
N LEU A 33 -3.08 2.15 -10.57
CA LEU A 33 -3.90 3.21 -10.01
C LEU A 33 -4.04 2.97 -8.50
N PHE A 34 -3.62 3.94 -7.68
CA PHE A 34 -3.93 3.93 -6.25
C PHE A 34 -5.44 4.16 -6.05
N ILE A 35 -6.10 3.28 -5.31
CA ILE A 35 -7.57 3.34 -5.10
C ILE A 35 -7.98 3.48 -3.63
N GLY A 36 -7.06 3.32 -2.68
CA GLY A 36 -7.38 3.50 -1.26
C GLY A 36 -6.27 3.06 -0.32
N ALA A 37 -6.42 3.38 0.96
CA ALA A 37 -5.56 2.91 2.03
C ALA A 37 -6.35 2.68 3.32
N VAL A 38 -5.90 1.75 4.15
CA VAL A 38 -6.43 1.50 5.49
C VAL A 38 -5.29 1.27 6.47
N ILE A 39 -5.38 1.87 7.66
CA ILE A 39 -4.47 1.58 8.78
C ILE A 39 -4.92 0.25 9.38
N THR A 40 -4.02 -0.73 9.43
CA THR A 40 -4.30 -2.09 9.90
C THR A 40 -3.72 -2.38 11.29
N GLY A 41 -2.91 -1.47 11.81
CA GLY A 41 -2.35 -1.49 13.16
C GLY A 41 -1.27 -0.42 13.32
N ASP A 42 -0.57 -0.45 14.44
CA ASP A 42 0.51 0.49 14.73
C ASP A 42 1.58 0.43 13.64
N ASP A 43 1.88 1.59 13.04
CA ASP A 43 2.82 1.73 11.93
C ASP A 43 2.50 0.87 10.69
N ARG A 44 1.32 0.26 10.59
CA ARG A 44 0.95 -0.67 9.51
C ARG A 44 -0.23 -0.14 8.71
N ALA A 45 -0.07 -0.14 7.40
CA ALA A 45 -1.15 0.19 6.47
C ALA A 45 -1.22 -0.82 5.33
N ARG A 46 -2.43 -1.02 4.82
CA ARG A 46 -2.67 -1.66 3.52
C ARG A 46 -3.00 -0.60 2.49
N LEU A 47 -2.26 -0.59 1.40
CA LEU A 47 -2.48 0.28 0.24
C LEU A 47 -3.12 -0.53 -0.88
N TYR A 48 -4.12 0.01 -1.55
CA TYR A 48 -4.81 -0.68 -2.64
C TYR A 48 -4.44 -0.10 -3.98
N PHE A 49 -4.07 -0.96 -4.92
CA PHE A 49 -3.70 -0.60 -6.28
C PHE A 49 -4.46 -1.45 -7.30
N ARG A 50 -5.02 -0.84 -8.34
CA ARG A 50 -5.60 -1.55 -9.49
C ARG A 50 -4.60 -1.60 -10.63
N SER A 51 -4.36 -2.81 -11.14
CA SER A 51 -3.58 -3.03 -12.35
C SER A 51 -4.30 -2.44 -13.56
N PRO A 52 -3.63 -1.65 -14.42
CA PRO A 52 -4.21 -1.29 -15.72
C PRO A 52 -4.26 -2.47 -16.69
N GLU A 53 -3.37 -3.47 -16.54
CA GLU A 53 -3.21 -4.56 -17.51
C GLU A 53 -3.97 -5.84 -17.14
N ARG A 54 -4.02 -6.18 -15.84
CA ARG A 54 -4.51 -7.49 -15.39
C ARG A 54 -5.92 -7.46 -14.77
N ASP A 55 -6.56 -6.29 -14.79
CA ASP A 55 -7.83 -6.01 -14.08
C ASP A 55 -7.88 -6.60 -12.64
N ARG A 56 -6.72 -6.56 -11.97
CA ARG A 56 -6.51 -7.13 -10.64
C ARG A 56 -6.27 -6.02 -9.64
N THR A 57 -6.83 -6.16 -8.45
CA THR A 57 -6.59 -5.30 -7.30
C THR A 57 -5.59 -5.94 -6.35
N TYR A 58 -4.51 -5.22 -6.07
CA TYR A 58 -3.45 -5.60 -5.14
C TYR A 58 -3.64 -4.86 -3.82
N GLY A 59 -3.69 -5.59 -2.71
CA GLY A 59 -3.52 -5.04 -1.37
C GLY A 59 -2.06 -5.14 -0.96
N VAL A 60 -1.41 -4.03 -0.66
CA VAL A 60 0.02 -4.00 -0.31
C VAL A 60 0.17 -3.61 1.14
N ASP A 61 0.65 -4.53 1.97
CA ASP A 61 0.92 -4.28 3.38
C ASP A 61 2.31 -3.65 3.55
N VAL A 62 2.35 -2.49 4.20
CA VAL A 62 3.57 -1.67 4.37
C VAL A 62 3.72 -1.21 5.80
N LEU A 63 4.97 -0.92 6.20
CA LEU A 63 5.24 -0.13 7.39
C LEU A 63 5.29 1.36 7.01
N ILE A 64 4.43 2.17 7.61
CA ILE A 64 4.26 3.59 7.26
C ILE A 64 5.57 4.36 7.49
N SER A 65 6.27 4.07 8.58
CA SER A 65 7.57 4.66 8.94
C SER A 65 8.69 4.32 7.96
N ARG A 66 8.55 3.24 7.19
CA ARG A 66 9.56 2.77 6.21
C ARG A 66 9.20 3.10 4.77
N ALA A 67 8.06 3.72 4.55
CA ALA A 67 7.54 3.99 3.23
C ALA A 67 8.20 5.23 2.59
N GLY A 68 9.46 5.04 2.18
CA GLY A 68 10.27 6.05 1.50
C GLY A 68 10.18 6.01 -0.04
N PRO A 69 10.99 6.82 -0.75
CA PRO A 69 10.95 6.94 -2.20
C PRO A 69 11.15 5.62 -2.97
N GLY A 70 11.95 4.70 -2.43
CA GLY A 70 12.16 3.39 -3.03
C GLY A 70 10.88 2.54 -3.06
N LEU A 71 10.11 2.55 -1.96
CA LEU A 71 8.81 1.88 -1.90
C LEU A 71 7.82 2.53 -2.87
N LEU A 72 7.74 3.88 -2.87
CA LEU A 72 6.89 4.61 -3.82
C LEU A 72 7.18 4.19 -5.27
N GLY A 73 8.45 4.15 -5.66
CA GLY A 73 8.88 3.72 -6.99
C GLY A 73 8.52 2.27 -7.31
N ALA A 74 8.62 1.37 -6.33
CA ALA A 74 8.25 -0.04 -6.47
C ALA A 74 6.73 -0.21 -6.67
N LEU A 75 5.91 0.46 -5.88
CA LEU A 75 4.45 0.27 -5.92
C LEU A 75 3.78 0.84 -7.16
N VAL A 76 4.41 1.83 -7.80
CA VAL A 76 3.96 2.35 -9.09
C VAL A 76 4.50 1.56 -10.29
N SER A 77 5.24 0.47 -10.07
CA SER A 77 5.75 -0.41 -11.11
C SER A 77 4.79 -1.59 -11.36
N PRO A 78 4.23 -1.73 -12.58
CA PRO A 78 3.38 -2.88 -12.94
C PRO A 78 4.09 -4.23 -12.72
N VAL A 79 5.39 -4.30 -13.06
CA VAL A 79 6.19 -5.53 -12.97
C VAL A 79 6.38 -5.95 -11.51
N PHE A 80 6.60 -4.98 -10.62
CA PHE A 80 6.80 -5.27 -9.21
C PHE A 80 5.52 -5.85 -8.58
N LEU A 81 4.36 -5.21 -8.80
CA LEU A 81 3.08 -5.71 -8.29
C LEU A 81 2.69 -7.04 -8.92
N ALA A 82 3.04 -7.30 -10.17
CA ALA A 82 2.76 -8.57 -10.84
C ALA A 82 3.69 -9.72 -10.43
N ASN A 83 4.69 -9.48 -9.57
CA ASN A 83 5.62 -10.51 -9.15
C ASN A 83 4.95 -11.53 -8.21
N GLU A 84 4.58 -12.68 -8.77
CA GLU A 84 3.86 -13.75 -8.08
C GLU A 84 4.61 -14.34 -6.87
N HIS A 85 5.95 -14.18 -6.81
CA HIS A 85 6.73 -14.61 -5.63
C HIS A 85 6.45 -13.77 -4.38
N LEU A 86 5.95 -12.55 -4.55
CA LEU A 86 5.57 -11.66 -3.44
C LEU A 86 4.09 -11.82 -3.05
N HIS A 87 3.34 -12.62 -3.80
CA HIS A 87 1.89 -12.74 -3.64
C HIS A 87 1.54 -13.71 -2.52
N ARG A 88 0.52 -13.34 -1.76
CA ARG A 88 -0.16 -14.20 -0.79
C ARG A 88 -1.65 -14.21 -1.07
N PRO A 89 -2.36 -15.30 -0.73
CA PRO A 89 -3.81 -15.33 -0.81
C PRO A 89 -4.43 -14.17 -0.03
N SER A 90 -5.39 -13.48 -0.64
CA SER A 90 -6.17 -12.44 0.03
C SER A 90 -7.36 -13.06 0.75
N GLY A 91 -7.55 -12.71 2.02
CA GLY A 91 -8.82 -12.89 2.72
C GLY A 91 -9.67 -11.60 2.76
N ASP A 92 -9.21 -10.56 2.09
CA ASP A 92 -9.79 -9.22 2.10
C ASP A 92 -10.69 -9.04 0.86
N PRO A 93 -11.98 -8.71 1.02
CA PRO A 93 -12.91 -8.61 -0.09
C PRO A 93 -12.59 -7.45 -1.06
N HIS A 94 -11.69 -6.54 -0.70
CA HIS A 94 -11.30 -5.40 -1.50
C HIS A 94 -10.09 -5.64 -2.41
N CYS A 95 -9.41 -6.79 -2.30
CA CYS A 95 -8.30 -7.11 -3.18
C CYS A 95 -8.21 -8.61 -3.52
N ASP A 96 -7.75 -8.89 -4.74
CA ASP A 96 -7.60 -10.26 -5.23
C ASP A 96 -6.35 -10.93 -4.66
N VAL A 97 -5.32 -10.14 -4.36
CA VAL A 97 -4.03 -10.64 -3.89
C VAL A 97 -3.38 -9.67 -2.91
N VAL A 98 -2.66 -10.21 -1.93
CA VAL A 98 -1.89 -9.42 -0.97
C VAL A 98 -0.41 -9.50 -1.29
N VAL A 99 0.28 -8.36 -1.21
CA VAL A 99 1.74 -8.23 -1.29
C VAL A 99 2.22 -7.72 0.07
N ASP A 100 2.92 -8.56 0.83
CA ASP A 100 3.41 -8.18 2.16
C ASP A 100 4.85 -7.65 2.09
N LEU A 101 5.01 -6.36 2.31
CA LEU A 101 6.30 -5.65 2.35
C LEU A 101 6.68 -5.22 3.77
N THR A 102 5.97 -5.69 4.79
CA THR A 102 6.27 -5.33 6.19
C THR A 102 7.56 -5.96 6.71
N GLY A 103 8.09 -6.98 6.01
CA GLY A 103 9.39 -7.60 6.29
C GLY A 103 10.58 -6.97 5.56
N CYS A 104 10.36 -5.95 4.73
CA CYS A 104 11.38 -5.30 3.92
C CYS A 104 12.04 -4.09 4.61
#